data_AF-A0A369QIT7-F1
#
_entry.id   AF-A0A369QIT7-F1
#
_cell.length_a   1.000
_cell.length_b   1.000
_cell.length_c   1.000
_cell.angle_alpha   90.00
_cell.angle_beta   90.00
_cell.angle_gamma   90.00
#
_symmetry.space_group_name_H-M   'P 1'
#
loop_
_entity.id
_entity.type
_entity.pdbx_description
1 polymer ?
#
loop_
_entity_poly.entity_id
_entity_poly.type
_entity_poly.pdbx_seq_one_letter_code
_entity_poly.pdbx_strand_id
1 'polypeptide(L)'
;MNEAIKSNSFGPKNKVLRINNKVIQFNRQTIARKDIVGIKQYARAMQFYRFRVGEQHYLGLKTATAQIDILFTCYFSIDQDYFIDLENRIIAEIWEQTTDQIWLAGKTTLLNHGTLTVGPCQISRQGILVTKGNALPIKQQQIAWADLQYQVLHDRLVLNNQNDYAVYTNLYFKNTWNIDVLIALLDWITQENGLGNLPAT
;
A
#
# COMPACT_ATOMS: atom_id res chain seq x y z
N MET A 1 4.71 -20.85 -4.24
CA MET A 1 3.66 -21.39 -3.34
C MET A 1 2.49 -22.03 -4.11
N ASN A 2 1.99 -23.20 -3.70
CA ASN A 2 0.77 -23.83 -4.25
C ASN A 2 0.11 -24.71 -3.19
N GLU A 3 -0.86 -24.16 -2.46
CA GLU A 3 -1.56 -24.89 -1.40
C GLU A 3 -3.02 -24.41 -1.24
N ALA A 4 -3.86 -25.26 -0.66
CA ALA A 4 -5.12 -24.80 -0.09
C ALA A 4 -4.82 -24.03 1.20
N ILE A 5 -5.60 -23.02 1.59
CA ILE A 5 -5.42 -22.25 2.83
C ILE A 5 -6.76 -22.05 3.54
N LYS A 6 -6.72 -21.77 4.85
CA LYS A 6 -7.88 -21.30 5.60
C LYS A 6 -8.03 -19.79 5.38
N SER A 7 -9.26 -19.28 5.33
CA SER A 7 -9.52 -17.83 5.32
C SER A 7 -10.02 -17.29 6.65
N ASN A 8 -10.37 -18.16 7.60
CA ASN A 8 -10.74 -17.78 8.96
C ASN A 8 -10.51 -18.93 9.96
N SER A 9 -10.42 -18.62 11.25
CA SER A 9 -10.10 -19.57 12.33
C SER A 9 -11.02 -20.80 12.40
N PHE A 10 -12.29 -20.66 12.01
CA PHE A 10 -13.28 -21.75 12.09
C PHE A 10 -13.56 -22.39 10.72
N GLY A 11 -12.89 -21.92 9.67
CA GLY A 11 -13.13 -22.34 8.29
C GLY A 11 -12.28 -23.53 7.87
N PRO A 12 -12.75 -24.34 6.91
CA PRO A 12 -11.93 -25.40 6.32
C PRO A 12 -10.80 -24.83 5.45
N LYS A 13 -9.73 -25.60 5.29
CA LYS A 13 -8.59 -25.30 4.40
C LYS A 13 -8.97 -25.56 2.93
N ASN A 14 -9.80 -24.68 2.34
CA ASN A 14 -10.40 -24.90 1.01
C ASN A 14 -10.15 -23.77 -0.01
N LYS A 15 -9.42 -22.72 0.35
CA LYS A 15 -9.09 -21.63 -0.58
C LYS A 15 -7.81 -21.94 -1.31
N VAL A 16 -7.85 -22.06 -2.63
CA VAL A 16 -6.63 -22.32 -3.42
C VAL A 16 -5.82 -21.04 -3.51
N LEU A 17 -4.56 -21.09 -3.09
CA LEU A 17 -3.57 -20.02 -3.28
C LEU A 17 -2.39 -20.57 -4.09
N ARG A 18 -2.15 -19.94 -5.24
CA ARG A 18 -0.98 -20.23 -6.07
C ARG A 18 -0.24 -18.93 -6.35
N ILE A 19 1.02 -18.89 -5.94
CA ILE A 19 1.93 -17.79 -6.21
C ILE A 19 3.13 -18.39 -6.91
N ASN A 20 3.41 -17.90 -8.12
CA ASN A 20 4.63 -18.21 -8.85
C ASN A 20 5.12 -16.95 -9.57
N ASN A 21 6.23 -17.07 -10.30
CA ASN A 21 6.89 -15.94 -10.94
C ASN A 21 6.03 -15.25 -12.03
N LYS A 22 4.98 -15.92 -12.54
CA LYS A 22 4.13 -15.41 -13.62
C LYS A 22 2.77 -14.93 -13.14
N VAL A 23 2.16 -15.65 -12.20
CA VAL A 23 0.77 -15.42 -11.81
C VAL A 23 0.58 -15.53 -10.30
N ILE A 24 -0.40 -14.77 -9.81
CA ILE A 24 -0.96 -14.90 -8.48
C ILE A 24 -2.42 -15.30 -8.66
N GLN A 25 -2.78 -16.44 -8.10
CA GLN A 25 -4.14 -16.97 -8.10
C GLN A 25 -4.61 -17.11 -6.66
N PHE A 26 -5.79 -16.56 -6.39
CA PHE A 26 -6.52 -16.81 -5.16
C PHE A 26 -7.96 -17.19 -5.51
N ASN A 27 -8.35 -18.40 -5.10
CA ASN A 27 -9.64 -18.99 -5.45
C ASN A 27 -9.86 -19.04 -6.98
N ARG A 28 -10.87 -18.31 -7.49
CA ARG A 28 -11.23 -18.25 -8.92
C ARG A 28 -10.61 -17.06 -9.66
N GLN A 29 -9.89 -16.19 -8.95
CA GLN A 29 -9.27 -15.00 -9.55
C GLN A 29 -7.80 -15.28 -9.82
N THR A 30 -7.31 -14.82 -10.96
CA THR A 30 -5.90 -14.91 -11.35
C THR A 30 -5.48 -13.57 -11.94
N ILE A 31 -4.32 -13.07 -11.51
CA ILE A 31 -3.66 -11.90 -12.08
C ILE A 31 -2.25 -12.29 -12.51
N ALA A 32 -1.81 -11.73 -13.63
CA ALA A 32 -0.41 -11.84 -14.03
C ALA A 32 0.42 -10.87 -13.19
N ARG A 33 1.54 -11.37 -12.64
CA ARG A 33 2.39 -10.61 -11.72
C ARG A 33 2.93 -9.33 -12.37
N LYS A 34 3.36 -9.44 -13.63
CA LYS A 34 3.86 -8.32 -14.43
C LYS A 34 2.85 -7.19 -14.64
N ASP A 35 1.55 -7.47 -14.52
CA ASP A 35 0.49 -6.50 -14.81
C ASP A 35 0.00 -5.81 -13.51
N ILE A 36 0.60 -6.14 -12.35
CA ILE A 36 0.25 -5.53 -11.07
C ILE A 36 0.76 -4.09 -11.05
N VAL A 37 -0.17 -3.17 -10.84
CA VAL A 37 0.10 -1.73 -10.74
C VAL A 37 -0.19 -1.20 -9.34
N GLY A 38 -0.75 -2.03 -8.46
CA GLY A 38 -0.85 -1.64 -7.07
C GLY A 38 -0.96 -2.76 -6.06
N ILE A 39 -0.47 -2.45 -4.88
CA ILE A 39 -0.51 -3.27 -3.69
C ILE A 39 -1.15 -2.50 -2.53
N LYS A 40 -1.77 -3.25 -1.62
CA LYS A 40 -2.30 -2.72 -0.37
C LYS A 40 -2.20 -3.80 0.69
N GLN A 41 -1.62 -3.50 1.84
CA GLN A 41 -1.58 -4.42 2.97
C GLN A 41 -1.88 -3.67 4.26
N TYR A 42 -2.65 -4.30 5.14
CA TYR A 42 -2.90 -3.80 6.49
C TYR A 42 -3.49 -4.90 7.36
N ALA A 43 -3.27 -4.77 8.67
CA ALA A 43 -3.99 -5.50 9.69
C ALA A 43 -4.99 -4.59 10.41
N ARG A 44 -6.13 -5.14 10.84
CA ARG A 44 -7.17 -4.42 11.58
C ARG A 44 -7.72 -5.28 12.70
N ALA A 45 -7.71 -4.74 13.92
CA ALA A 45 -8.41 -5.34 15.04
C ALA A 45 -9.92 -5.42 14.78
N MET A 46 -10.51 -6.59 15.04
CA MET A 46 -11.95 -6.80 15.04
C MET A 46 -12.49 -6.58 16.44
N GLN A 47 -13.59 -5.84 16.53
CA GLN A 47 -14.24 -5.51 17.79
C GLN A 47 -15.72 -5.88 17.75
N PHE A 48 -16.20 -6.48 18.83
CA PHE A 48 -17.62 -6.66 19.12
C PHE A 48 -17.95 -5.85 20.37
N TYR A 49 -18.72 -4.78 20.20
CA TYR A 49 -18.85 -3.72 21.21
C TYR A 49 -17.48 -3.19 21.66
N ARG A 50 -17.11 -3.42 22.93
CA ARG A 50 -15.84 -2.97 23.52
C ARG A 50 -14.78 -4.07 23.56
N PHE A 51 -15.09 -5.27 23.09
CA PHE A 51 -14.21 -6.43 23.19
C PHE A 51 -13.49 -6.68 21.87
N ARG A 52 -12.15 -6.83 21.91
CA ARG A 52 -11.39 -7.34 20.77
C ARG A 52 -11.75 -8.81 20.57
N VAL A 53 -12.33 -9.13 19.42
CA VAL A 53 -12.74 -10.51 19.07
C VAL A 53 -11.82 -11.16 18.05
N GLY A 54 -10.83 -10.42 17.55
CA GLY A 54 -9.92 -10.95 16.54
C GLY A 54 -9.14 -9.88 15.80
N GLU A 55 -8.60 -10.29 14.66
CA GLU A 55 -7.83 -9.47 13.75
C GLU A 55 -8.07 -9.92 12.30
N GLN A 56 -8.11 -8.95 11.40
CA GLN A 56 -8.20 -9.16 9.96
C GLN A 56 -6.91 -8.72 9.31
N HIS A 57 -6.32 -9.61 8.52
CA HIS A 57 -5.16 -9.32 7.69
C HIS A 57 -5.62 -9.25 6.25
N TYR A 58 -5.37 -8.11 5.61
CA TYR A 58 -5.77 -7.86 4.24
C TYR A 58 -4.53 -7.64 3.38
N LEU A 59 -4.50 -8.34 2.24
CA LEU A 59 -3.60 -8.09 1.14
C LEU A 59 -4.40 -7.93 -0.15
N GLY A 60 -4.31 -6.76 -0.76
CA GLY A 60 -4.90 -6.43 -2.05
C GLY A 60 -3.82 -6.29 -3.11
N LEU A 61 -4.10 -6.82 -4.30
CA LEU A 61 -3.29 -6.66 -5.50
C LEU A 61 -4.20 -6.24 -6.64
N LYS A 62 -3.83 -5.20 -7.39
CA LYS A 62 -4.62 -4.72 -8.52
C LYS A 62 -3.79 -4.55 -9.79
N THR A 63 -4.42 -4.87 -10.90
CA THR A 63 -3.98 -4.51 -12.26
C THR A 63 -4.83 -3.34 -12.76
N ALA A 64 -4.67 -2.96 -14.03
CA ALA A 64 -5.55 -1.99 -14.67
C ALA A 64 -7.01 -2.47 -14.79
N THR A 65 -7.26 -3.78 -14.78
CA THR A 65 -8.57 -4.37 -15.11
C THR A 65 -9.12 -5.30 -14.03
N ALA A 66 -8.32 -5.72 -13.06
CA ALA A 66 -8.71 -6.70 -12.05
C ALA A 66 -8.09 -6.40 -10.69
N GLN A 67 -8.71 -6.93 -9.64
CA GLN A 67 -8.20 -6.90 -8.27
C GLN A 67 -8.38 -8.28 -7.62
N ILE A 68 -7.36 -8.73 -6.89
CA ILE A 68 -7.43 -9.87 -5.98
C ILE A 68 -7.28 -9.36 -4.57
N ASP A 69 -8.25 -9.74 -3.73
CA ASP A 69 -8.23 -9.47 -2.30
C ASP A 69 -8.07 -10.78 -1.54
N ILE A 70 -7.00 -10.87 -0.78
CA ILE A 70 -6.71 -11.96 0.13
C ILE A 70 -7.00 -11.45 1.54
N LEU A 71 -8.05 -12.00 2.15
CA LEU A 71 -8.50 -11.63 3.49
C LEU A 71 -8.44 -12.84 4.42
N PHE A 72 -7.69 -12.70 5.50
CA PHE A 72 -7.62 -13.66 6.59
C PHE A 72 -8.27 -13.09 7.83
N THR A 73 -9.04 -13.91 8.55
CA THR A 73 -9.70 -13.49 9.79
C THR A 73 -9.33 -14.43 10.94
N CYS A 74 -8.53 -13.94 11.87
CA CYS A 74 -8.19 -14.63 13.09
C CYS A 74 -9.18 -14.22 14.20
N TYR A 75 -10.00 -15.15 14.68
CA TYR A 75 -10.94 -14.93 15.78
C TYR A 75 -10.33 -15.43 17.10
N PHE A 76 -10.44 -14.63 18.17
CA PHE A 76 -10.00 -14.97 19.52
C PHE A 76 -8.56 -15.53 19.60
N SER A 77 -7.68 -15.06 18.70
CA SER A 77 -6.31 -15.57 18.54
C SER A 77 -6.20 -17.07 18.16
N ILE A 78 -7.31 -17.71 17.77
CA ILE A 78 -7.31 -19.08 17.26
C ILE A 78 -6.63 -19.09 15.90
N ASP A 79 -5.67 -20.00 15.72
CA ASP A 79 -4.83 -20.13 14.52
C ASP A 79 -4.00 -18.85 14.23
N GLN A 80 -3.71 -18.03 15.24
CA GLN A 80 -2.97 -16.76 15.05
C GLN A 80 -1.60 -16.99 14.40
N ASP A 81 -0.79 -17.91 14.93
CA ASP A 81 0.53 -18.22 14.39
C ASP A 81 0.44 -18.70 12.93
N TYR A 82 -0.57 -19.52 12.62
CA TYR A 82 -0.83 -19.95 11.25
C TYR A 82 -1.10 -18.77 10.30
N PHE A 83 -1.92 -17.80 10.70
CA PHE A 83 -2.24 -16.64 9.86
C PHE A 83 -1.06 -15.68 9.71
N ILE A 84 -0.28 -15.47 10.78
CA ILE A 84 0.93 -14.65 10.75
C ILE A 84 1.97 -15.28 9.82
N ASP A 85 2.24 -16.58 9.97
CA ASP A 85 3.18 -17.31 9.11
C ASP A 85 2.74 -17.31 7.65
N LEU A 86 1.44 -17.50 7.41
CA LEU A 86 0.85 -17.46 6.08
C LEU A 86 1.01 -16.07 5.44
N GLU A 87 0.68 -15.00 6.17
CA GLU A 87 0.87 -13.62 5.71
C GLU A 87 2.34 -13.35 5.38
N ASN A 88 3.26 -13.67 6.29
CA ASN A 88 4.70 -13.46 6.08
C ASN A 88 5.22 -14.18 4.85
N ARG A 89 4.79 -15.43 4.61
CA ARG A 89 5.15 -16.19 3.40
C ARG A 89 4.59 -15.55 2.13
N ILE A 90 3.35 -15.07 2.17
CA ILE A 90 2.73 -14.41 1.02
C ILE A 90 3.45 -13.08 0.72
N ILE A 91 3.75 -12.28 1.75
CA ILE A 91 4.51 -11.04 1.62
C ILE A 91 5.89 -11.35 1.05
N ALA A 92 6.65 -12.29 1.62
CA ALA A 92 7.98 -12.64 1.10
C ALA A 92 7.98 -13.03 -0.39
N GLU A 93 6.95 -13.73 -0.86
CA GLU A 93 6.85 -14.16 -2.26
C GLU A 93 6.44 -13.04 -3.22
N ILE A 94 5.61 -12.09 -2.76
CA ILE A 94 4.97 -11.09 -3.61
C ILE A 94 5.67 -9.74 -3.51
N TRP A 95 5.99 -9.31 -2.29
CA TRP A 95 6.24 -7.94 -1.93
C TRP A 95 7.42 -7.36 -2.71
N GLU A 96 8.65 -7.80 -2.42
CA GLU A 96 9.88 -7.24 -2.98
C GLU A 96 9.81 -7.00 -4.50
N GLN A 97 9.61 -8.04 -5.31
CA GLN A 97 9.61 -7.86 -6.77
C GLN A 97 8.43 -6.99 -7.27
N THR A 98 7.27 -7.04 -6.60
CA THR A 98 6.10 -6.26 -7.04
C THR A 98 6.23 -4.80 -6.62
N THR A 99 6.68 -4.52 -5.40
CA THR A 99 6.99 -3.17 -4.91
C THR A 99 8.07 -2.54 -5.76
N ASP A 100 9.15 -3.28 -6.06
CA ASP A 100 10.28 -2.78 -6.83
C ASP A 100 9.86 -2.44 -8.26
N GLN A 101 9.05 -3.29 -8.88
CA GLN A 101 8.50 -3.02 -10.20
C GLN A 101 7.67 -1.73 -10.20
N ILE A 102 6.75 -1.58 -9.25
CA ILE A 102 5.87 -0.40 -9.18
C ILE A 102 6.69 0.86 -8.85
N TRP A 103 7.67 0.75 -7.96
CA TRP A 103 8.58 1.83 -7.60
C TRP A 103 9.44 2.27 -8.78
N LEU A 104 10.06 1.33 -9.51
CA LEU A 104 10.84 1.62 -10.72
C LEU A 104 9.99 2.28 -11.80
N ALA A 105 8.76 1.79 -12.01
CA ALA A 105 7.82 2.39 -12.95
C ALA A 105 7.44 3.82 -12.53
N GLY A 106 7.20 4.04 -11.23
CA GLY A 106 6.92 5.36 -10.66
C GLY A 106 8.10 6.33 -10.82
N LYS A 107 9.30 5.89 -10.46
CA LYS A 107 10.54 6.66 -10.64
C LYS A 107 10.77 7.03 -12.11
N THR A 108 10.60 6.07 -13.02
CA THR A 108 10.73 6.31 -14.47
C THR A 108 9.69 7.34 -14.95
N THR A 109 8.46 7.24 -14.45
CA THR A 109 7.38 8.20 -14.76
C THR A 109 7.75 9.61 -14.29
N LEU A 110 8.28 9.75 -13.06
CA LEU A 110 8.74 11.04 -12.54
C LEU A 110 9.87 11.64 -13.37
N LEU A 111 10.85 10.83 -13.76
CA LEU A 111 11.99 11.29 -14.57
C LEU A 111 11.58 11.72 -15.98
N ASN A 112 10.65 11.00 -16.61
CA ASN A 112 10.26 11.24 -18.00
C ASN A 112 9.13 12.27 -18.16
N HIS A 113 8.19 12.30 -17.21
CA HIS A 113 6.96 13.09 -17.31
C HIS A 113 6.85 14.19 -16.25
N GLY A 114 7.80 14.26 -15.31
CA GLY A 114 7.87 15.30 -14.27
C GLY A 114 6.81 15.20 -13.18
N THR A 115 5.81 14.33 -13.34
CA THR A 115 4.71 14.14 -12.38
C THR A 115 4.30 12.68 -12.25
N LEU A 116 3.89 12.27 -11.04
CA LEU A 116 3.38 10.93 -10.75
C LEU A 116 2.27 11.00 -9.70
N THR A 117 1.20 10.25 -9.90
CA THR A 117 0.13 10.11 -8.91
C THR A 117 0.24 8.79 -8.16
N VAL A 118 0.33 8.87 -6.82
CA VAL A 118 0.31 7.71 -5.92
C VAL A 118 -0.80 7.91 -4.89
N GLY A 119 -1.87 7.12 -5.01
CA GLY A 119 -3.05 7.29 -4.17
C GLY A 119 -3.64 8.70 -4.31
N PRO A 120 -3.91 9.42 -3.21
CA PRO A 120 -4.41 10.80 -3.26
C PRO A 120 -3.30 11.86 -3.43
N CYS A 121 -2.05 11.45 -3.67
CA CYS A 121 -0.91 12.35 -3.78
C CYS A 121 -0.44 12.46 -5.24
N GLN A 122 -0.11 13.67 -5.66
CA GLN A 122 0.60 13.94 -6.90
C GLN A 122 1.98 14.50 -6.55
N ILE A 123 3.02 13.84 -7.04
CA ILE A 123 4.43 14.17 -6.81
C ILE A 123 4.94 14.90 -8.03
N SER A 124 5.67 16.00 -7.84
CA SER A 124 6.35 16.73 -8.91
C SER A 124 7.65 17.37 -8.41
N ARG A 125 8.39 18.05 -9.30
CA ARG A 125 9.59 18.81 -8.91
C ARG A 125 9.30 19.92 -7.89
N GLN A 126 8.10 20.49 -7.90
CA GLN A 126 7.71 21.58 -7.01
C GLN A 126 7.34 21.11 -5.60
N GLY A 127 7.03 19.82 -5.41
CA GLY A 127 6.61 19.28 -4.13
C GLY A 127 5.63 18.13 -4.26
N ILE A 128 4.85 17.94 -3.20
CA ILE A 128 3.77 16.97 -3.15
C ILE A 128 2.42 17.70 -2.99
N LEU A 129 1.52 17.43 -3.92
CA LEU A 129 0.14 17.89 -3.88
C LEU A 129 -0.73 16.78 -3.27
N VAL A 130 -1.39 17.09 -2.16
CA VAL A 130 -2.24 16.13 -1.45
C VAL A 130 -3.70 16.51 -1.66
N THR A 131 -4.48 15.56 -2.19
CA THR A 131 -5.91 15.74 -2.46
C THR A 131 -6.72 15.12 -1.33
N LYS A 132 -7.37 15.94 -0.49
CA LYS A 132 -8.32 15.46 0.53
C LYS A 132 -9.73 15.43 -0.03
N GLY A 133 -10.33 14.25 -0.10
CA GLY A 133 -11.75 14.08 -0.40
C GLY A 133 -12.40 13.13 0.60
N ASN A 134 -13.18 13.68 1.53
CA ASN A 134 -14.20 12.96 2.29
C ASN A 134 -15.35 13.94 2.56
N ALA A 135 -16.47 13.79 1.83
CA ALA A 135 -17.75 14.49 1.98
C ALA A 135 -17.78 16.05 1.91
N LEU A 136 -16.63 16.72 1.84
CA LEU A 136 -16.47 18.18 1.75
C LEU A 136 -15.70 18.57 0.46
N PRO A 137 -15.75 19.84 0.02
CA PRO A 137 -15.03 20.28 -1.17
C PRO A 137 -13.56 19.88 -1.14
N ILE A 138 -13.09 19.35 -2.26
CA ILE A 138 -11.74 18.81 -2.44
C ILE A 138 -10.73 19.93 -2.16
N LYS A 139 -10.06 19.87 -1.02
CA LYS A 139 -8.92 20.74 -0.74
C LYS A 139 -7.67 20.07 -1.25
N GLN A 140 -7.09 20.66 -2.29
CA GLN A 140 -5.74 20.36 -2.72
C GLN A 140 -4.79 21.21 -1.90
N GLN A 141 -3.80 20.58 -1.26
CA GLN A 141 -2.78 21.26 -0.48
C GLN A 141 -1.41 20.87 -1.03
N GLN A 142 -0.63 21.87 -1.48
CA GLN A 142 0.73 21.66 -1.95
C GLN A 142 1.71 21.86 -0.81
N ILE A 143 2.65 20.93 -0.65
CA ILE A 143 3.78 21.03 0.28
C ILE A 143 5.05 21.05 -0.56
N ALA A 144 5.80 22.15 -0.50
CA ALA A 144 7.09 22.24 -1.17
C ALA A 144 8.09 21.28 -0.52
N TRP A 145 9.06 20.77 -1.28
CA TRP A 145 10.06 19.82 -0.76
C TRP A 145 10.82 20.35 0.45
N ALA A 146 11.18 21.63 0.44
CA ALA A 146 11.88 22.27 1.55
C ALA A 146 11.07 22.29 2.85
N ASP A 147 9.74 22.23 2.74
CA ASP A 147 8.80 22.31 3.86
C ASP A 147 8.21 20.96 4.26
N LEU A 148 8.49 19.91 3.49
CA LEU A 148 7.91 18.60 3.69
C LEU A 148 8.52 17.92 4.90
N GLN A 149 7.66 17.54 5.84
CA GLN A 149 7.94 16.54 6.85
C GLN A 149 7.01 15.35 6.62
N TYR A 150 7.51 14.15 6.92
CA TYR A 150 6.68 12.95 6.92
C TYR A 150 7.11 11.98 8.01
N GLN A 151 6.14 11.19 8.48
CA GLN A 151 6.35 10.18 9.50
C GLN A 151 5.57 8.91 9.16
N VAL A 152 6.27 7.78 9.17
CA VAL A 152 5.66 6.45 9.04
C VAL A 152 5.22 5.97 10.43
N LEU A 153 3.92 5.77 10.62
CA LEU A 153 3.34 5.16 11.80
C LEU A 153 2.82 3.76 11.45
N HIS A 154 2.46 2.98 12.48
CA HIS A 154 2.02 1.59 12.32
C HIS A 154 0.80 1.40 11.38
N ASP A 155 -0.07 2.40 11.23
CA ASP A 155 -1.31 2.31 10.45
C ASP A 155 -1.43 3.34 9.31
N ARG A 156 -0.48 4.27 9.22
CA ARG A 156 -0.58 5.43 8.31
C ARG A 156 0.78 6.07 8.03
N LEU A 157 0.86 6.72 6.87
CA LEU A 157 1.86 7.73 6.56
C LEU A 157 1.28 9.12 6.87
N VAL A 158 1.99 9.89 7.68
CA VAL A 158 1.68 11.30 7.96
C VAL A 158 2.52 12.18 7.05
N LEU A 159 1.87 13.12 6.36
CA LEU A 159 2.53 14.20 5.61
C LEU A 159 2.16 15.54 6.25
N ASN A 160 3.15 16.39 6.53
CA ASN A 160 2.93 17.70 7.12
C ASN A 160 3.84 18.76 6.49
N ASN A 161 3.39 20.01 6.52
CA ASN A 161 4.23 21.17 6.24
C ASN A 161 4.83 21.68 7.57
N GLN A 162 6.14 21.82 7.64
CA GLN A 162 6.84 22.27 8.86
C GLN A 162 6.51 23.73 9.24
N ASN A 163 6.15 24.55 8.26
CA ASN A 163 5.89 25.98 8.40
C ASN A 163 4.38 26.29 8.47
N ASP A 164 3.51 25.34 8.11
CA ASP A 164 2.07 25.47 8.19
C ASP A 164 1.41 24.21 8.77
N TYR A 165 1.15 24.23 10.08
CA TYR A 165 0.50 23.14 10.80
C TYR A 165 -0.94 22.85 10.33
N ALA A 166 -1.58 23.75 9.59
CA ALA A 166 -2.90 23.48 8.99
C ALA A 166 -2.81 22.55 7.76
N VAL A 167 -1.61 22.39 7.20
CA VAL A 167 -1.33 21.49 6.08
C VAL A 167 -0.76 20.17 6.62
N TYR A 168 -1.69 19.27 6.95
CA TYR A 168 -1.40 17.93 7.48
C TYR A 168 -2.34 16.88 6.87
N THR A 169 -1.83 15.74 6.42
CA THR A 169 -2.63 14.63 5.90
C THR A 169 -2.22 13.30 6.50
N ASN A 170 -3.21 12.49 6.86
CA ASN A 170 -3.06 11.08 7.15
C ASN A 170 -3.39 10.25 5.91
N LEU A 171 -2.44 9.45 5.45
CA LEU A 171 -2.61 8.43 4.44
C LEU A 171 -2.67 7.08 5.14
N TYR A 172 -3.88 6.59 5.41
CA TYR A 172 -4.06 5.31 6.09
C TYR A 172 -3.78 4.13 5.15
N PHE A 173 -3.02 3.13 5.61
CA PHE A 173 -2.66 1.93 4.85
C PHE A 173 -3.89 1.17 4.33
N LYS A 174 -4.95 1.13 5.14
CA LYS A 174 -6.25 0.55 4.74
C LYS A 174 -6.92 1.23 3.54
N ASN A 175 -6.71 2.54 3.37
CA ASN A 175 -7.46 3.33 2.39
C ASN A 175 -6.67 3.53 1.10
N THR A 176 -5.35 3.63 1.19
CA THR A 176 -4.51 4.08 0.08
C THR A 176 -3.70 2.93 -0.50
N TRP A 177 -3.71 2.82 -1.83
CA TRP A 177 -2.87 1.89 -2.56
C TRP A 177 -1.46 2.45 -2.69
N ASN A 178 -0.46 1.56 -2.71
CA ASN A 178 0.94 1.90 -2.99
C ASN A 178 1.56 2.88 -1.96
N ILE A 179 1.13 2.84 -0.70
CA ILE A 179 1.75 3.68 0.33
C ILE A 179 3.23 3.35 0.51
N ASP A 180 3.61 2.08 0.53
CA ASP A 180 5.03 1.69 0.67
C ASP A 180 5.88 2.23 -0.49
N VAL A 181 5.32 2.20 -1.70
CA VAL A 181 5.94 2.81 -2.88
C VAL A 181 6.06 4.33 -2.71
N LEU A 182 5.03 4.99 -2.17
CA LEU A 182 5.09 6.42 -1.87
C LEU A 182 6.21 6.72 -0.85
N ILE A 183 6.33 5.93 0.22
CA ILE A 183 7.39 6.08 1.22
C ILE A 183 8.77 5.96 0.55
N ALA A 184 9.00 4.89 -0.22
CA ALA A 184 10.26 4.68 -0.93
C ALA A 184 10.57 5.77 -1.96
N LEU A 185 9.55 6.37 -2.60
CA LEU A 185 9.74 7.52 -3.48
C LEU A 185 10.10 8.79 -2.70
N LEU A 186 9.50 9.02 -1.53
CA LEU A 186 9.82 10.16 -0.67
C LEU A 186 11.26 10.06 -0.14
N ASP A 187 11.68 8.87 0.29
CA ASP A 187 13.05 8.60 0.74
C ASP A 187 14.04 8.87 -0.41
N TRP A 188 13.78 8.34 -1.60
CA TRP A 188 14.62 8.61 -2.77
C TRP A 188 14.72 10.12 -3.10
N ILE A 189 13.60 10.86 -3.07
CA ILE A 189 13.58 12.28 -3.40
C ILE A 189 14.32 13.12 -2.36
N THR A 190 14.07 12.85 -1.07
CA THR A 190 14.49 13.73 0.04
C THR A 190 15.81 13.33 0.69
N GLN A 191 16.14 12.03 0.71
CA GLN A 191 17.33 11.49 1.38
C GLN A 191 18.42 11.08 0.38
N GLU A 192 18.04 10.64 -0.83
CA GLU A 192 18.99 10.16 -1.85
C GLU A 192 19.25 11.17 -2.98
N ASN A 193 19.00 12.47 -2.74
CA ASN A 193 19.15 13.54 -3.72
C ASN A 193 18.36 13.32 -5.04
N GLY A 194 17.26 12.56 -5.00
CA GLY A 194 16.42 12.29 -6.16
C GLY A 194 15.85 13.55 -6.81
N LEU A 195 15.61 14.61 -6.02
CA LEU A 195 15.10 15.90 -6.50
C LEU A 195 15.95 16.53 -7.62
N GLY A 196 17.28 16.38 -7.56
CA GLY A 196 18.20 16.92 -8.56
C GLY A 196 18.05 16.28 -9.95
N ASN A 197 17.51 15.07 -10.00
CA ASN A 197 17.32 14.30 -11.23
C ASN A 197 15.97 14.57 -11.92
N LEU A 198 15.04 15.23 -11.24
CA LEU A 198 13.72 15.51 -11.81
C LEU A 198 13.84 16.59 -12.91
N PRO A 199 13.08 16.50 -14.02
CA PRO A 199 13.16 17.48 -15.09
C PRO A 199 12.75 18.89 -14.60
N ALA A 200 13.46 19.91 -15.06
CA ALA A 200 13.00 21.28 -14.91
C ALA A 200 11.73 21.44 -15.74
N THR A 201 10.64 21.86 -15.10
CA THR A 201 9.36 22.19 -15.76
C THR A 201 9.34 23.65 -16.09
#